data_AF-A0A1I7ZZ51-F1
#
_entry.id   AF-A0A1I7ZZ51-F1
#
_cell.length_a   1.000
_cell.length_b   1.000
_cell.length_c   1.000
_cell.angle_alpha   90.00
_cell.angle_beta   90.00
_cell.angle_gamma   90.00
#
_symmetry.space_group_name_H-M   'P 1'
#
loop_
_entity.id
_entity.type
_entity.pdbx_description
1 polymer ?
#
loop_
_entity_poly.entity_id
_entity_poly.type
_entity_poly.pdbx_seq_one_letter_code
_entity_poly.pdbx_strand_id
1 'polypeptide(L)' 'MLVNLINNRVTTDSQQSSRGFQLIVITHDLRLVENLYRDCKPECVYGLSKDAYGVSRMKRYTHFELTN' A
#
# COMPACT_ATOMS: atom_id res chain seq x y z
N MET A 1 -1.02 -10.46 -11.28
CA MET A 1 -0.62 -11.40 -10.20
C MET A 1 -1.04 -10.92 -8.82
N LEU A 2 -0.61 -9.73 -8.35
CA LEU A 2 -0.99 -9.24 -7.00
C LEU A 2 -2.47 -8.86 -6.87
N VAL A 3 -3.04 -8.16 -7.85
CA VAL A 3 -4.47 -7.82 -7.90
C VAL A 3 -5.35 -9.08 -7.86
N ASN A 4 -4.96 -10.14 -8.57
CA ASN A 4 -5.66 -11.42 -8.53
C ASN A 4 -5.58 -12.09 -7.15
N LEU A 5 -4.45 -11.93 -6.44
CA LEU A 5 -4.27 -12.44 -5.08
C LEU A 5 -5.18 -11.69 -4.09
N ILE A 6 -5.33 -10.38 -4.26
CA ILE A 6 -6.25 -9.54 -3.48
C ILE A 6 -7.69 -9.97 -3.78
N ASN A 7 -8.07 -10.10 -5.05
CA ASN A 7 -9.43 -10.47 -5.45
C ASN A 7 -9.82 -11.87 -4.98
N ASN A 8 -8.91 -12.85 -5.05
CA ASN A 8 -9.18 -14.21 -4.60
C ASN A 8 -9.43 -14.30 -3.08
N ARG A 9 -8.79 -13.44 -2.27
CA ARG A 9 -9.03 -13.37 -0.82
C ARG A 9 -10.42 -12.81 -0.51
N VAL A 10 -10.83 -11.75 -1.22
CA VAL A 10 -12.17 -11.15 -1.07
C VAL A 10 -13.27 -12.19 -1.33
N THR A 11 -13.07 -13.10 -2.29
CA THR A 11 -14.06 -14.15 -2.62
C THR A 11 -14.07 -15.35 -1.67
N THR A 12 -12.97 -15.67 -1.00
CA THR A 12 -12.93 -16.80 -0.06
C THR A 12 -13.52 -16.46 1.31
N ASP A 13 -13.47 -15.19 1.71
CA ASP A 13 -13.93 -14.75 3.03
C ASP A 13 -15.45 -14.52 3.10
N SER A 14 -16.19 -14.62 1.99
CA SER A 14 -17.66 -14.55 1.98
C SER A 14 -18.39 -15.66 2.74
N GLN A 15 -17.68 -16.67 3.29
CA GLN A 15 -18.27 -17.71 4.14
C GLN A 15 -17.86 -17.65 5.63
N GLN A 16 -16.96 -16.75 6.03
CA GLN A 16 -16.61 -16.52 7.44
C GLN A 16 -16.64 -15.04 7.77
N SER A 17 -17.56 -14.66 8.65
CA SER A 17 -17.81 -13.31 9.15
C SER A 17 -16.58 -12.37 9.25
N SER A 18 -16.56 -11.38 8.36
CA SER A 18 -16.28 -9.96 8.66
C SER A 18 -14.91 -9.53 9.20
N ARG A 19 -13.85 -10.33 9.15
CA ARG A 19 -12.49 -9.78 9.37
C ARG A 19 -11.95 -9.29 8.04
N GLY A 20 -12.13 -8.00 7.75
CA GLY A 20 -11.63 -7.36 6.54
C GLY A 20 -10.14 -7.68 6.31
N PHE A 21 -9.79 -7.98 5.06
CA PHE A 21 -8.41 -8.27 4.67
C PHE A 21 -7.54 -7.02 4.80
N GLN A 22 -6.47 -7.10 5.59
CA GLN A 22 -5.47 -6.04 5.72
C GLN A 22 -4.20 -6.43 4.96
N LEU A 23 -3.70 -5.53 4.11
CA LEU A 23 -2.50 -5.73 3.32
C LEU A 23 -1.49 -4.60 3.58
N ILE A 24 -0.25 -4.99 3.88
CA ILE A 24 0.90 -4.08 3.94
C ILE A 24 1.83 -4.42 2.79
N VAL A 25 2.17 -3.43 1.97
CA VAL A 25 3.14 -3.56 0.88
C VAL A 25 4.34 -2.68 1.18
N ILE A 26 5.54 -3.26 1.17
CA ILE A 26 6.81 -2.54 1.27
C ILE A 26 7.50 -2.69 -0.07
N THR A 27 7.72 -1.57 -0.75
CA THR A 27 8.35 -1.54 -2.08
C THR A 27 9.15 -0.26 -2.27
N HIS A 28 10.18 -0.34 -3.10
CA HIS A 28 10.90 0.83 -3.63
C HIS A 28 10.58 1.08 -5.12
N ASP A 29 9.80 0.21 -5.77
CA ASP A 29 9.37 0.40 -7.17
C ASP A 29 8.18 1.36 -7.23
N LEU A 30 8.43 2.58 -7.71
CA LEU A 30 7.42 3.62 -7.87
C LEU A 30 6.27 3.21 -8.79
N ARG A 31 6.52 2.43 -9.84
CA ARG A 31 5.48 1.97 -10.77
C ARG A 31 4.52 1.00 -10.08
N LEU A 32 5.00 0.20 -9.14
CA LEU A 32 4.12 -0.65 -8.34
C LEU A 32 3.25 0.19 -7.41
N VAL A 33 3.80 1.26 -6.80
CA VAL A 33 3.05 2.18 -5.96
C VAL A 33 1.94 2.88 -6.76
N GLU A 34 2.26 3.39 -7.96
CA GLU A 34 1.29 4.02 -8.87
C GLU A 34 0.14 3.07 -9.22
N ASN A 35 0.47 1.82 -9.61
CA ASN A 35 -0.55 0.82 -9.94
C ASN A 35 -1.41 0.46 -8.72
N LEU A 36 -0.82 0.31 -7.53
CA LEU A 36 -1.56 0.07 -6.28
C LEU A 36 -2.46 1.24 -5.92
N TYR A 37 -2.01 2.47 -6.10
CA TYR A 37 -2.81 3.66 -5.82
C TYR A 37 -4.01 3.74 -6.76
N ARG A 38 -3.80 3.50 -8.05
CA ARG A 38 -4.85 3.48 -9.09
C ARG A 38 -5.87 2.37 -8.86
N ASP A 39 -5.40 1.14 -8.64
CA ASP A 39 -6.24 -0.06 -8.72
C ASP A 39 -6.77 -0.51 -7.35
N CYS A 40 -6.03 -0.29 -6.27
CA CYS A 40 -6.37 -0.78 -4.92
C CYS A 40 -6.78 0.32 -3.94
N LYS A 41 -6.48 1.60 -4.25
CA LYS A 41 -6.84 2.77 -3.42
C LYS A 41 -6.52 2.57 -1.93
N PRO A 42 -5.24 2.37 -1.56
CA PRO A 42 -4.84 2.09 -0.20
C PRO A 42 -5.25 3.22 0.75
N GLU A 43 -5.71 2.87 1.95
CA GLU A 43 -6.13 3.83 2.98
C GLU A 43 -4.96 4.70 3.48
N CYS A 44 -3.75 4.12 3.48
CA CYS A 44 -2.54 4.78 3.95
C CYS A 44 -1.38 4.52 3.00
N VAL A 45 -0.65 5.59 2.67
CA VAL A 45 0.64 5.52 1.95
C VAL A 45 1.69 6.25 2.77
N TYR A 46 2.81 5.58 3.02
CA TYR A 46 3.91 6.12 3.83
C TYR A 46 5.22 6.09 3.06
N GLY A 47 5.96 7.20 3.12
CA GLY A 47 7.34 7.31 2.67
C GLY A 47 8.29 7.14 3.85
N LEU A 48 9.33 6.33 3.66
CA LEU A 48 10.42 6.18 4.60
C LEU A 48 11.66 6.89 4.07
N SER A 49 12.30 7.67 4.93
CA SER A 49 13.55 8.36 4.63
C SER A 49 14.48 8.27 5.83
N LYS A 50 15.76 8.56 5.63
CA LYS A 50 16.76 8.65 6.70
C LYS A 50 17.22 10.09 6.77
N ASP A 51 17.31 10.66 7.97
CA ASP A 51 17.89 11.98 8.13
C ASP A 51 19.43 11.95 8.19
N ALA A 52 20.04 13.13 8.28
CA ALA A 52 21.49 13.30 8.31
C ALA A 52 22.18 12.59 9.48
N TYR A 53 21.45 12.28 10.56
CA TYR A 53 21.97 11.60 11.74
C TYR A 53 21.72 10.09 11.69
N GLY A 54 21.14 9.61 10.60
CA GLY A 54 20.84 8.20 10.43
C GLY A 54 19.54 7.75 11.08
N VAL A 55 18.66 8.66 11.51
CA VAL A 55 17.38 8.34 12.12
C VAL A 55 16.31 8.16 11.04
N SER A 56 15.55 7.08 11.12
CA SER A 56 14.43 6.80 10.21
C SER A 56 13.28 7.77 10.45
N ARG A 57 12.80 8.41 9.38
CA ARG A 57 11.63 9.29 9.37
C ARG A 57 10.54 8.74 8.48
N MET A 58 9.30 8.83 8.95
CA MET A 58 8.11 8.40 8.22
C MET A 58 7.24 9.61 7.89
N LYS A 59 6.77 9.70 6.63
CA LYS A 59 5.83 10.72 6.16
C LYS A 59 4.59 10.05 5.59
N ARG A 60 3.40 10.44 6.04
CA ARG A 60 2.13 10.02 5.43
C ARG A 60 1.82 10.91 4.23
N TYR A 61 1.42 10.31 3.11
CA TYR A 61 0.92 11.03 1.95
C TYR A 61 -0.62 11.10 2.00
N THR A 62 -1.18 12.30 1.89
CA THR A 62 -2.63 12.56 1.84
C THR A 62 -3.16 12.53 0.41
N HIS A 63 -2.37 13.03 -0.53
CA HIS A 63 -2.57 12.88 -1.97
C HIS A 63 -1.29 12.33 -2.57
N PHE A 64 -1.38 11.32 -3.44
CA PHE A 64 -0.21 10.79 -4.12
C PHE A 64 0.16 11.71 -5.29
N GLU A 65 0.66 12.90 -4.95
CA GLU A 65 1.35 13.76 -5.89
C GLU A 65 2.81 13.34 -5.89
N LEU A 66 3.23 12.65 -6.95
CA LEU A 66 4.63 12.45 -7.26
C LEU A 66 5.23 13.82 -7.60
N THR A 67 5.74 14.54 -6.60
CA THR A 67 6.70 15.61 -6.86
C THR A 67 7.99 14.97 -7.34
N ASN A 68 8.22 15.08 -8.65
CA ASN A 68 9.52 14.83 -9.31
C ASN A 68 10.65 15.63 -8.67
#